data_AF-A0A199AVE6-F1
#
_entry.id   AF-A0A199AVE6-F1
#
_cell.length_a   1.000
_cell.length_b   1.000
_cell.length_c   1.000
_cell.angle_alpha   90.00
_cell.angle_beta   90.00
_cell.angle_gamma   90.00
#
_symmetry.space_group_name_H-M   'P 1'
#
loop_
_entity.id
_entity.type
_entity.pdbx_description
1 polymer ?
#
loop_
_entity_poly.entity_id
_entity_poly.type
_entity_poly.pdbx_seq_one_letter_code
_entity_poly.pdbx_strand_id
1 'polypeptide(L)'
;MRTRLATLTAALLVGGGMLTACGGGDSTVSGVPDSETLAPPPGGSGSPGVSRVPATEDSGRYTEAPAPVDPDASGYTAPAVGARERGYLAALESEGIDTADLSDSLVAAGNTICRIRTTGGAADETTTIADAVAGQISAGGYSDREVDELSRVVVDASAGQLCP
;
A
#
# COMPACT_ATOMS: atom_id res chain seq x y z
N MET A 1 -24.17 17.20 46.48
CA MET A 1 -24.96 15.97 46.19
C MET A 1 -25.39 16.01 44.72
N ARG A 2 -25.42 14.83 44.09
CA ARG A 2 -25.87 14.43 42.74
C ARG A 2 -27.00 15.34 42.18
N THR A 3 -27.10 15.61 40.87
CA THR A 3 -27.43 14.61 39.83
C THR A 3 -27.03 15.03 38.41
N ARG A 4 -26.60 14.06 37.60
CA ARG A 4 -26.40 14.09 36.13
C ARG A 4 -27.76 14.01 35.41
N LEU A 5 -27.81 14.46 34.15
CA LEU A 5 -28.68 14.00 33.03
C LEU A 5 -28.21 14.75 31.76
N ALA A 6 -27.38 14.17 30.87
CA ALA A 6 -27.72 13.19 29.83
C ALA A 6 -28.73 13.73 28.79
N THR A 7 -28.23 14.29 27.69
CA THR A 7 -29.01 14.53 26.46
C THR A 7 -28.45 13.64 25.35
N LEU A 8 -29.24 12.62 25.02
CA LEU A 8 -29.14 11.80 23.81
C LEU A 8 -29.25 12.68 22.57
N THR A 9 -28.36 12.49 21.60
CA THR A 9 -28.58 12.90 20.21
C THR A 9 -28.45 11.68 19.32
N ALA A 10 -29.59 11.14 18.91
CA ALA A 10 -29.71 10.20 17.82
C ALA A 10 -30.20 10.97 16.58
N ALA A 11 -29.47 10.89 15.48
CA ALA A 11 -29.96 11.29 14.17
C ALA A 11 -29.38 10.35 13.11
N LEU A 12 -30.18 9.34 12.76
CA LEU A 12 -30.07 8.57 11.52
C LEU A 12 -30.51 9.44 10.35
N LEU A 13 -29.69 9.55 9.31
CA LEU A 13 -30.15 9.92 7.98
C LEU A 13 -29.51 9.01 6.92
N VAL A 14 -30.39 8.27 6.26
CA VAL A 14 -30.19 7.40 5.11
C VAL A 14 -29.90 8.24 3.87
N GLY A 15 -28.95 7.79 3.04
CA GLY A 15 -28.73 8.33 1.71
C GLY A 15 -28.04 7.31 0.81
N GLY A 16 -28.84 6.48 0.13
CA GLY A 16 -28.37 5.61 -0.94
C GLY A 16 -28.00 6.41 -2.18
N GLY A 17 -26.77 6.22 -2.67
CA GLY A 17 -26.28 6.77 -3.94
C GLY A 17 -25.82 5.62 -4.84
N MET A 18 -26.35 5.61 -6.05
CA MET A 18 -26.24 4.54 -7.06
C MET A 18 -24.79 4.28 -7.50
N LEU A 19 -24.41 2.99 -7.53
CA LEU A 19 -23.26 2.49 -8.30
C LEU A 19 -23.58 2.62 -9.80
N THR A 20 -23.29 3.78 -10.39
CA THR A 20 -23.27 3.92 -11.84
C THR A 20 -21.96 3.37 -12.37
N ALA A 21 -22.04 2.13 -12.86
CA ALA A 21 -21.31 1.55 -13.99
C ALA A 21 -19.87 2.03 -14.27
N CYS A 22 -18.94 1.08 -14.17
CA CYS A 22 -17.86 0.88 -15.13
C CYS A 22 -18.37 1.12 -16.58
N GLY A 23 -17.70 1.98 -17.35
CA GLY A 23 -17.89 2.04 -18.80
C GLY A 23 -17.95 3.45 -19.39
N GLY A 24 -16.80 3.91 -19.89
CA GLY A 24 -16.70 5.17 -20.63
C GLY A 24 -15.31 5.38 -21.23
N GLY A 25 -14.71 4.33 -21.79
CA GLY A 25 -13.51 4.46 -22.61
C GLY A 25 -13.88 5.00 -23.98
N ASP A 26 -14.00 6.32 -24.10
CA ASP A 26 -14.01 7.01 -25.39
C ASP A 26 -13.10 8.24 -25.28
N SER A 27 -11.84 8.05 -25.65
CA SER A 27 -10.92 9.16 -25.92
C SER A 27 -10.10 8.74 -27.12
N THR A 28 -10.73 8.82 -28.28
CA THR A 28 -10.02 9.02 -29.54
C THR A 28 -9.34 10.39 -29.49
N VAL A 29 -8.15 10.49 -28.90
CA VAL A 29 -7.25 11.61 -29.19
C VAL A 29 -6.67 11.38 -30.57
N SER A 30 -7.50 11.72 -31.56
CA SER A 30 -7.05 12.08 -32.89
C SER A 30 -6.58 13.53 -32.79
N GLY A 31 -5.29 13.71 -32.52
CA GLY A 31 -4.67 15.02 -32.38
C GLY A 31 -3.18 14.89 -32.56
N VAL A 32 -2.71 14.98 -33.80
CA VAL A 32 -1.35 15.41 -34.10
C VAL A 32 -1.19 16.84 -33.62
N PRO A 33 -0.14 17.14 -32.87
CA PRO A 33 0.68 18.28 -33.23
C PRO A 33 2.11 17.80 -33.48
N ASP A 34 2.49 17.89 -34.75
CA ASP A 34 3.87 18.12 -35.15
C ASP A 34 4.46 19.25 -34.31
N SER A 35 5.51 18.96 -33.57
CA SER A 35 6.49 19.94 -33.13
C SER A 35 7.81 19.22 -32.89
N GLU A 36 8.65 19.31 -33.90
CA GLU A 36 10.03 18.84 -33.88
C GLU A 36 10.80 19.63 -32.80
N THR A 37 11.22 18.94 -31.73
CA THR A 37 12.35 19.41 -30.93
C THR A 37 13.49 18.42 -31.14
N LEU A 38 14.43 18.82 -31.99
CA LEU A 38 15.65 18.09 -32.31
C LEU A 38 16.68 18.31 -31.20
N ALA A 39 17.04 17.24 -30.49
CA ALA A 39 18.35 17.09 -29.88
C ALA A 39 19.00 15.83 -30.47
N PRO A 40 20.18 15.91 -31.12
CA PRO A 40 20.81 14.76 -31.76
C PRO A 40 21.46 13.79 -30.74
N PRO A 41 21.46 12.48 -31.00
CA PRO A 41 21.97 11.46 -30.06
C PRO A 41 23.46 11.13 -30.30
N PRO A 42 24.22 10.70 -29.27
CA PRO A 42 25.40 9.88 -29.50
C PRO A 42 25.00 8.40 -29.66
N GLY A 43 24.88 7.98 -30.91
CA GLY A 43 25.29 6.68 -31.47
C GLY A 43 24.94 5.38 -30.75
N GLY A 44 23.97 4.65 -31.29
CA GLY A 44 23.76 3.21 -31.08
C GLY A 44 22.66 2.70 -32.01
N SER A 45 23.05 2.17 -33.17
CA SER A 45 22.23 1.73 -34.31
C SER A 45 21.04 0.83 -33.97
N GLY A 46 19.82 1.33 -34.23
CA GLY A 46 18.58 0.55 -34.28
C GLY A 46 17.94 0.64 -35.67
N SER A 47 17.73 -0.51 -36.31
CA SER A 47 17.03 -0.63 -37.59
C SER A 47 15.54 -0.26 -37.43
N PRO A 48 14.92 0.49 -38.36
CA PRO A 48 13.51 0.85 -38.28
C PRO A 48 12.66 -0.28 -38.87
N GLY A 49 11.84 -0.94 -38.04
CA GLY A 49 10.89 -1.93 -38.55
C GLY A 49 10.57 -3.05 -37.58
N VAL A 50 10.05 -2.73 -36.40
CA VAL A 50 9.32 -3.71 -35.59
C VAL A 50 7.92 -3.16 -35.38
N SER A 51 6.99 -3.63 -36.21
CA SER A 51 5.56 -3.54 -35.86
C SER A 51 5.39 -4.20 -34.50
N ARG A 52 4.81 -3.47 -33.54
CA ARG A 52 4.40 -4.05 -32.26
C ARG A 52 3.27 -5.04 -32.53
N VAL A 53 3.62 -6.31 -32.64
CA VAL A 53 2.66 -7.42 -32.63
C VAL A 53 1.97 -7.37 -31.25
N PRO A 54 0.64 -7.51 -31.16
CA PRO A 54 -0.03 -7.69 -29.88
C PRO A 54 0.64 -8.85 -29.14
N ALA A 55 0.92 -8.68 -27.84
CA ALA A 55 1.37 -9.79 -27.02
C ALA A 55 0.32 -10.91 -27.15
N THR A 56 0.71 -12.04 -27.74
CA THR A 56 -0.08 -13.25 -27.65
C THR A 56 -0.19 -13.59 -26.17
N GLU A 57 -1.40 -13.90 -25.69
CA GLU A 57 -1.63 -14.44 -24.35
C GLU A 57 -0.95 -15.81 -24.24
N ASP A 58 0.37 -15.81 -24.12
CA ASP A 58 1.06 -16.85 -23.39
C ASP A 58 0.80 -16.50 -21.93
N SER A 59 -0.25 -17.10 -21.36
CA SER A 59 -0.41 -17.19 -19.90
C SER A 59 0.65 -18.15 -19.35
N GLY A 60 1.91 -17.94 -19.75
CA GLY A 60 3.09 -18.52 -19.17
C GLY A 60 3.00 -18.21 -17.69
N ARG A 61 2.87 -19.29 -16.91
CA ARG A 61 2.68 -19.30 -15.46
C ARG A 61 3.27 -18.05 -14.82
N TYR A 62 2.45 -17.31 -14.10
CA TYR A 62 2.92 -16.28 -13.18
C TYR A 62 4.18 -16.81 -12.50
N THR A 63 5.32 -16.15 -12.73
CA THR A 63 6.56 -16.48 -12.05
C THR A 63 6.24 -16.49 -10.58
N GLU A 64 6.42 -17.65 -9.94
CA GLU A 64 6.22 -17.83 -8.51
C GLU A 64 6.87 -16.66 -7.77
N ALA A 65 6.13 -16.04 -6.84
CA ALA A 65 6.69 -14.94 -6.05
C ALA A 65 8.02 -15.42 -5.44
N PRO A 66 9.08 -14.60 -5.46
CA PRO A 66 10.36 -14.99 -4.86
C PRO A 66 10.14 -15.50 -3.44
N ALA A 67 10.75 -16.63 -3.12
CA ALA A 67 10.69 -17.17 -1.77
C ALA A 67 11.20 -16.10 -0.77
N PRO A 68 10.61 -16.00 0.43
CA PRO A 68 11.13 -15.13 1.48
C PRO A 68 12.62 -15.40 1.72
N VAL A 69 13.38 -14.33 1.98
CA VAL A 69 14.78 -14.48 2.39
C VAL A 69 14.83 -15.18 3.74
N ASP A 70 15.73 -16.16 3.86
CA ASP A 70 15.98 -16.84 5.13
C ASP A 70 16.63 -15.85 6.13
N PRO A 71 16.05 -15.63 7.33
CA PRO A 71 16.65 -14.75 8.33
C PRO A 71 18.03 -15.23 8.81
N ASP A 72 18.35 -16.52 8.66
CA ASP A 72 19.66 -17.09 8.98
C ASP A 72 20.66 -17.03 7.81
N ALA A 73 20.26 -16.46 6.66
CA ALA A 73 21.13 -16.30 5.50
C ALA A 73 22.32 -15.38 5.80
N SER A 74 23.50 -15.74 5.29
CA SER A 74 24.69 -14.91 5.45
C SER A 74 24.52 -13.55 4.77
N GLY A 75 24.73 -12.48 5.55
CA GLY A 75 24.54 -11.09 5.09
C GLY A 75 23.12 -10.54 5.31
N TYR A 76 22.19 -11.32 5.86
CA TYR A 76 20.93 -10.77 6.38
C TYR A 76 21.23 -9.89 7.60
N THR A 77 20.66 -8.69 7.62
CA THR A 77 20.68 -7.79 8.78
C THR A 77 19.26 -7.34 9.01
N ALA A 78 18.66 -7.80 10.10
CA ALA A 78 17.32 -7.38 10.50
C ALA A 78 17.28 -5.85 10.69
N PRO A 79 16.15 -5.20 10.38
CA PRO A 79 15.95 -3.81 10.73
C PRO A 79 16.19 -3.58 12.23
N ALA A 80 16.90 -2.52 12.58
CA ALA A 80 17.09 -2.18 13.99
C ALA A 80 15.74 -1.74 14.61
N VAL A 81 15.22 -2.51 15.55
CA VAL A 81 13.99 -2.18 16.29
C VAL A 81 14.33 -1.23 17.45
N GLY A 82 14.17 0.06 17.20
CA GLY A 82 14.36 1.12 18.19
C GLY A 82 13.13 1.34 19.08
N ALA A 83 13.13 2.45 19.84
CA ALA A 83 12.01 2.76 20.75
C ALA A 83 10.71 3.08 20.01
N ARG A 84 10.78 3.72 18.84
CA ARG A 84 9.60 4.06 18.02
C ARG A 84 8.99 2.81 17.40
N GLU A 85 9.84 1.93 16.88
CA GLU A 85 9.43 0.67 16.26
C GLU A 85 8.76 -0.25 17.30
N ARG A 86 9.28 -0.29 18.54
CA ARG A 86 8.59 -0.97 19.65
C ARG A 86 7.25 -0.33 20.00
N GLY A 87 7.16 1.01 19.98
CA GLY A 87 5.90 1.72 20.20
C GLY A 87 4.86 1.43 19.11
N TYR A 88 5.31 1.33 17.87
CA TYR A 88 4.50 0.94 16.72
C TYR A 88 3.97 -0.50 16.86
N LEU A 89 4.83 -1.47 17.14
CA LEU A 89 4.40 -2.86 17.34
C LEU A 89 3.41 -2.98 18.51
N ALA A 90 3.67 -2.30 19.63
CA ALA A 90 2.76 -2.28 20.77
C ALA A 90 1.40 -1.63 20.43
N ALA A 91 1.37 -0.61 19.55
CA ALA A 91 0.12 -0.02 19.08
C ALA A 91 -0.69 -1.02 18.24
N LEU A 92 -0.04 -1.77 17.33
CA LEU A 92 -0.69 -2.83 16.56
C LEU A 92 -1.22 -3.97 17.46
N GLU A 93 -0.44 -4.38 18.45
CA GLU A 93 -0.85 -5.38 19.45
C GLU A 93 -2.04 -4.90 20.28
N SER A 94 -2.08 -3.61 20.64
CA SER A 94 -3.20 -3.03 21.39
C SER A 94 -4.49 -2.99 20.60
N GLU A 95 -4.37 -2.93 19.27
CA GLU A 95 -5.51 -3.14 18.40
C GLU A 95 -5.86 -4.63 18.40
N GLY A 96 -4.92 -5.56 18.37
CA GLY A 96 -5.20 -7.00 18.38
C GLY A 96 -4.71 -7.68 17.11
N ILE A 97 -3.56 -7.22 16.65
CA ILE A 97 -2.74 -7.86 15.62
C ILE A 97 -1.60 -8.57 16.35
N ASP A 98 -1.44 -9.87 16.13
CA ASP A 98 -0.27 -10.61 16.59
C ASP A 98 0.95 -10.22 15.75
N THR A 99 1.97 -9.66 16.40
CA THR A 99 3.15 -9.13 15.71
C THR A 99 4.39 -10.01 15.84
N ALA A 100 4.35 -11.09 16.63
CA ALA A 100 5.54 -11.85 16.98
C ALA A 100 6.29 -12.37 15.73
N ASP A 101 5.54 -12.98 14.81
CA ASP A 101 6.09 -13.56 13.58
C ASP A 101 6.17 -12.57 12.42
N LEU A 102 5.57 -11.38 12.55
CA LEU A 102 5.49 -10.37 11.50
C LEU A 102 6.32 -9.11 11.79
N SER A 103 7.00 -9.05 12.93
CA SER A 103 7.62 -7.83 13.46
C SER A 103 8.52 -7.10 12.45
N ASP A 104 9.43 -7.81 11.77
CA ASP A 104 10.32 -7.22 10.77
C ASP A 104 9.56 -6.67 9.55
N SER A 105 8.59 -7.42 9.04
CA SER A 105 7.76 -7.00 7.90
C SER A 105 6.89 -5.80 8.26
N LEU A 106 6.29 -5.79 9.45
CA LEU A 106 5.48 -4.69 9.95
C LEU A 106 6.31 -3.42 10.15
N VAL A 107 7.49 -3.54 10.75
CA VAL A 107 8.39 -2.40 10.97
C VAL A 107 8.92 -1.84 9.64
N ALA A 108 9.26 -2.71 8.69
CA ALA A 108 9.69 -2.27 7.35
C ALA A 108 8.57 -1.53 6.61
N ALA A 109 7.34 -2.06 6.63
CA ALA A 109 6.19 -1.43 6.00
C ALA A 109 5.83 -0.10 6.66
N GLY A 110 5.75 -0.06 7.99
CA GLY A 110 5.42 1.16 8.73
C GLY A 110 6.44 2.28 8.51
N ASN A 111 7.73 1.96 8.48
CA ASN A 111 8.79 2.93 8.14
C ASN A 111 8.69 3.40 6.69
N THR A 112 8.29 2.52 5.76
CA THR A 112 8.08 2.88 4.35
C THR A 112 6.89 3.83 4.18
N ILE A 113 5.76 3.51 4.81
CA ILE A 113 4.58 4.40 4.88
C ILE A 113 5.01 5.77 5.41
N CYS A 114 5.80 5.77 6.48
CA CYS A 114 6.24 7.01 7.10
C CYS A 114 7.14 7.86 6.20
N ARG A 115 8.10 7.22 5.54
CA ARG A 115 8.96 7.88 4.55
C ARG A 115 8.12 8.51 3.45
N ILE A 116 7.15 7.79 2.88
CA ILE A 116 6.28 8.31 1.81
C ILE A 116 5.53 9.56 2.29
N ARG A 117 4.94 9.51 3.48
CA ARG A 117 4.20 10.66 4.05
C ARG A 117 5.10 11.87 4.28
N THR A 118 6.29 11.66 4.84
CA THR A 118 7.23 12.75 5.18
C THR A 118 7.89 13.37 3.95
N THR A 119 8.04 12.63 2.85
CA THR A 119 8.57 13.15 1.58
C THR A 119 7.50 13.71 0.64
N GLY A 120 6.23 13.71 1.05
CA GLY A 120 5.12 14.19 0.22
C GLY A 120 4.78 13.27 -0.96
N GLY A 121 5.03 11.97 -0.82
CA GLY A 121 4.62 10.96 -1.79
C GLY A 121 3.10 10.79 -1.86
N ALA A 122 2.63 10.02 -2.85
CA ALA A 122 1.20 9.86 -3.08
C ALA A 122 0.52 9.13 -1.92
N ALA A 123 -0.61 9.64 -1.43
CA ALA A 123 -1.38 9.01 -0.36
C ALA A 123 -1.82 7.58 -0.74
N ASP A 124 -2.14 7.35 -2.01
CA ASP A 124 -2.53 6.03 -2.52
C ASP A 124 -1.41 4.99 -2.38
N GLU A 125 -0.14 5.41 -2.39
CA GLU A 125 1.01 4.51 -2.19
C GLU A 125 1.06 4.00 -0.74
N THR A 126 0.75 4.85 0.24
CA THR A 126 0.66 4.43 1.64
C THR A 126 -0.46 3.42 1.88
N THR A 127 -1.61 3.65 1.24
CA THR A 127 -2.76 2.75 1.32
C THR A 127 -2.46 1.42 0.65
N THR A 128 -1.82 1.42 -0.52
CA THR A 128 -1.41 0.18 -1.22
C THR A 128 -0.50 -0.69 -0.36
N ILE A 129 0.48 -0.08 0.33
CA ILE A 129 1.37 -0.81 1.23
C ILE A 129 0.59 -1.37 2.43
N ALA A 130 -0.29 -0.56 3.01
CA ALA A 130 -1.11 -0.97 4.15
C ALA A 130 -2.09 -2.09 3.79
N ASP A 131 -2.71 -2.05 2.61
CA ASP A 131 -3.60 -3.09 2.10
C ASP A 131 -2.84 -4.41 1.87
N ALA A 132 -1.61 -4.33 1.35
CA ALA A 132 -0.76 -5.51 1.19
C ALA A 132 -0.44 -6.16 2.54
N VAL A 133 -0.06 -5.36 3.55
CA VAL A 133 0.21 -5.84 4.91
C VAL A 133 -1.06 -6.39 5.56
N ALA A 134 -2.20 -5.70 5.40
CA ALA A 134 -3.49 -6.15 5.92
C ALA A 134 -3.90 -7.50 5.33
N GLY A 135 -3.66 -7.70 4.03
CA GLY A 135 -3.85 -8.99 3.36
C GLY A 135 -2.98 -10.09 3.97
N GLN A 136 -1.71 -9.79 4.28
CA GLN A 136 -0.81 -10.75 4.95
C GLN A 136 -1.27 -11.09 6.37
N ILE A 137 -1.67 -10.07 7.16
CA ILE A 137 -2.19 -10.25 8.53
C ILE A 137 -3.43 -11.15 8.50
N SER A 138 -4.38 -10.84 7.62
CA SER A 138 -5.63 -11.59 7.49
C SER A 138 -5.41 -13.02 6.99
N ALA A 139 -4.64 -13.20 5.92
CA ALA A 139 -4.39 -14.51 5.34
C ALA A 139 -3.59 -15.43 6.28
N GLY A 140 -2.73 -14.87 7.13
CA GLY A 140 -1.96 -15.61 8.11
C GLY A 140 -2.67 -15.86 9.44
N GLY A 141 -3.88 -15.32 9.64
CA GLY A 141 -4.64 -15.49 10.87
C GLY A 141 -4.06 -14.73 12.08
N TYR A 142 -3.34 -13.63 11.82
CA TYR A 142 -2.71 -12.81 12.85
C TYR A 142 -3.68 -11.78 13.46
N SER A 143 -4.91 -11.69 12.97
CA SER A 143 -5.98 -10.89 13.56
C SER A 143 -7.36 -11.38 13.07
N ASP A 144 -8.39 -11.17 13.87
CA ASP A 144 -9.79 -11.47 13.51
C ASP A 144 -10.50 -10.31 12.78
N ARG A 145 -9.79 -9.20 12.52
CA ARG A 145 -10.34 -8.01 11.84
C ARG A 145 -10.46 -8.18 10.33
N GLU A 146 -11.32 -7.36 9.73
CA GLU A 146 -11.41 -7.23 8.28
C GLU A 146 -10.20 -6.48 7.69
N VAL A 147 -9.84 -6.82 6.45
CA VAL A 147 -8.66 -6.26 5.73
C VAL A 147 -8.71 -4.72 5.66
N ASP A 148 -9.87 -4.14 5.38
CA ASP A 148 -10.04 -2.67 5.31
C ASP A 148 -9.80 -2.00 6.66
N GLU A 149 -10.15 -2.66 7.77
CA GLU A 149 -9.88 -2.14 9.12
C GLU A 149 -8.40 -2.26 9.46
N LEU A 150 -7.79 -3.41 9.13
CA LEU A 150 -6.36 -3.65 9.32
C LEU A 150 -5.49 -2.64 8.56
N SER A 151 -5.85 -2.33 7.31
CA SER A 151 -5.13 -1.33 6.51
C SER A 151 -5.13 0.04 7.20
N ARG A 152 -6.29 0.49 7.69
CA ARG A 152 -6.41 1.76 8.45
C ARG A 152 -5.57 1.73 9.72
N VAL A 153 -5.64 0.65 10.50
CA VAL A 153 -4.84 0.48 11.72
C VAL A 153 -3.35 0.58 11.43
N VAL A 154 -2.87 -0.07 10.37
CA VAL A 154 -1.45 -0.03 9.97
C VAL A 154 -1.03 1.40 9.60
N VAL A 155 -1.84 2.13 8.82
CA VAL A 155 -1.56 3.52 8.45
C VAL A 155 -1.54 4.43 9.69
N ASP A 156 -2.53 4.30 10.57
CA ASP A 156 -2.71 5.14 11.76
C ASP A 156 -1.61 4.89 12.80
N ALA A 157 -1.29 3.63 13.08
CA ALA A 157 -0.18 3.27 13.98
C ALA A 157 1.16 3.76 13.42
N SER A 158 1.38 3.62 12.11
CA SER A 158 2.59 4.15 11.46
C SER A 158 2.70 5.66 11.63
N ALA A 159 1.59 6.38 11.39
CA ALA A 159 1.53 7.82 11.56
C ALA A 159 1.82 8.25 13.00
N GLY A 160 1.18 7.58 13.97
CA GLY A 160 1.23 7.97 15.37
C GLY A 160 2.55 7.64 16.07
N GLN A 161 3.29 6.63 15.59
CA GLN A 161 4.47 6.13 16.29
C GLN A 161 5.77 6.35 15.50
N LEU A 162 5.73 6.32 14.17
CA LEU A 162 6.93 6.36 13.33
C LEU A 162 7.15 7.72 12.66
N CYS A 163 6.10 8.55 12.52
CA CYS A 163 6.15 9.82 11.80
C CYS A 163 6.11 11.04 12.72
N PRO A 164 7.26 11.62 13.09
CA PRO A 164 7.30 12.88 13.83
C PRO A 164 6.86 14.08 12.98
#